data_AF-M0IYY9-F1
#
_entry.id   AF-M0IYY9-F1
#
_cell.length_a   1.000
_cell.length_b   1.000
_cell.length_c   1.000
_cell.angle_alpha   90.00
_cell.angle_beta   90.00
_cell.angle_gamma   90.00
#
_symmetry.space_group_name_H-M   'P 1'
#
loop_
_entity.id
_entity.type
_entity.pdbx_description
1 polymer ?
#
loop_
_entity_poly.entity_id
_entity_poly.type
_entity_poly.pdbx_seq_one_letter_code
_entity_poly.pdbx_strand_id
1 'polypeptide(L)'
;MPSKQAVSSLGSLLAVLGLSGVATAQSTASGGVGDPALNVVIRFGVGFAILAVLGAAAAAIGPTYTTNAVREIQDNLGGAIGWGILVGILVPIGLVILALTVIGALISIPGLLLIGVLGIIGTGITAVWVGNSVLGNDGTVSATDGVAGGLLLAVPFAIPVVGGFLLNLITLVGLGVVGRDLYESWSD
;
A
#
# COMPACT_ATOMS: atom_id res chain seq x y z
N MET A 1 1.20 37.27 -8.58
CA MET A 1 1.32 36.02 -7.82
C MET A 1 0.31 35.03 -8.41
N PRO A 2 0.73 33.90 -9.01
CA PRO A 2 -0.22 32.93 -9.55
C PRO A 2 -1.08 32.37 -8.41
N SER A 3 -2.39 32.26 -8.63
CA SER A 3 -3.33 31.75 -7.62
C SER A 3 -3.00 30.29 -7.31
N LYS A 4 -3.06 29.90 -6.03
CA LYS A 4 -2.83 28.52 -5.58
C LYS A 4 -3.74 27.51 -6.31
N GLN A 5 -4.92 27.96 -6.75
CA GLN A 5 -5.84 27.19 -7.60
C GLN A 5 -5.30 26.90 -9.00
N ALA A 6 -4.63 27.87 -9.65
CA ALA A 6 -4.04 27.66 -10.97
C ALA A 6 -2.85 26.69 -10.91
N VAL A 7 -2.07 26.73 -9.83
CA VAL A 7 -0.96 25.80 -9.59
C VAL A 7 -1.49 24.39 -9.32
N SER A 8 -2.56 24.27 -8.52
CA SER A 8 -3.24 22.99 -8.27
C SER A 8 -3.87 22.41 -9.54
N SER A 9 -4.56 23.23 -10.35
CA SER A 9 -5.16 22.74 -11.59
C SER A 9 -4.12 22.28 -12.61
N LEU A 10 -2.99 23.00 -12.73
CA LEU A 10 -1.87 22.59 -13.58
C LEU A 10 -1.22 21.30 -13.09
N GLY A 11 -1.02 21.15 -11.78
CA GLY A 11 -0.50 19.92 -11.18
C GLY A 11 -1.40 18.72 -11.46
N SER A 12 -2.71 18.89 -11.29
CA SER A 12 -3.71 17.86 -11.61
C SER A 12 -3.75 17.51 -13.10
N LEU A 13 -3.64 18.51 -13.99
CA LEU A 13 -3.61 18.28 -15.44
C LEU A 13 -2.34 17.55 -15.87
N LEU A 14 -1.18 17.93 -15.32
CA LEU A 14 0.09 17.24 -15.55
C LEU A 14 0.08 15.82 -14.98
N ALA A 15 -0.56 15.61 -13.82
CA ALA A 15 -0.74 14.30 -13.24
C ALA A 15 -1.64 13.42 -14.12
N VAL A 16 -2.76 13.94 -14.62
CA VAL A 16 -3.67 13.23 -15.54
C VAL A 16 -2.99 12.93 -16.87
N LEU A 17 -2.28 13.91 -17.44
CA LEU A 17 -1.54 13.73 -18.70
C LEU A 17 -0.39 12.74 -18.55
N GLY A 18 0.37 12.83 -17.44
CA GLY A 18 1.44 11.90 -17.11
C GLY A 18 0.93 10.48 -16.89
N LEU A 19 -0.18 10.33 -16.13
CA LEU A 19 -0.83 9.02 -15.95
C LEU A 19 -1.33 8.46 -17.29
N SER A 20 -1.97 9.29 -18.12
CA SER A 20 -2.53 8.86 -19.40
C SER A 20 -1.43 8.48 -20.41
N GLY A 21 -0.30 9.20 -20.41
CA GLY A 21 0.87 8.87 -21.22
C GLY A 21 1.55 7.58 -20.76
N VAL A 22 1.68 7.37 -19.44
CA VAL A 22 2.25 6.13 -18.89
C VAL A 22 1.33 4.93 -19.16
N ALA A 23 0.02 5.11 -19.06
CA ALA A 23 -0.96 4.07 -19.35
C ALA A 23 -0.97 3.67 -20.84
N THR A 24 -0.81 4.63 -21.76
CA THR A 24 -0.79 4.37 -23.20
C THR A 24 0.56 3.86 -23.72
N ALA A 25 1.67 4.21 -23.05
CA ALA A 25 3.00 3.74 -23.43
C ALA A 25 3.31 2.30 -22.98
N GLN A 26 2.50 1.72 -22.09
CA GLN A 26 2.72 0.36 -21.62
C GLN A 26 2.18 -0.66 -22.62
N SER A 27 3.09 -1.18 -23.45
CA SER A 27 2.86 -2.34 -24.32
C SER A 27 2.39 -3.54 -23.48
N THR A 28 1.16 -3.99 -23.73
CA THR A 28 0.61 -5.24 -23.22
C THR A 28 1.17 -6.42 -24.03
N ALA A 29 2.42 -6.81 -23.79
CA ALA A 29 2.93 -8.11 -24.22
C ALA A 29 3.43 -8.83 -22.96
N SER A 30 2.95 -10.01 -22.57
CA SER A 30 2.48 -11.14 -23.37
C SER A 30 1.48 -12.01 -22.58
N GLY A 31 0.41 -12.49 -23.21
CA GLY A 31 -0.30 -13.69 -22.69
C GLY A 31 -1.80 -13.88 -22.99
N GLY A 32 -2.51 -12.94 -23.62
CA GLY A 32 -3.94 -13.14 -23.89
C GLY A 32 -4.45 -12.32 -25.06
N VAL A 33 -5.26 -12.96 -25.91
CA VAL A 33 -5.99 -12.35 -27.04
C VAL A 33 -7.15 -11.50 -26.48
N GLY A 34 -6.83 -10.48 -25.69
CA GLY A 34 -7.80 -9.60 -25.04
C GLY A 34 -7.45 -8.13 -25.25
N ASP A 35 -8.48 -7.32 -25.46
CA ASP A 35 -8.39 -5.86 -25.59
C ASP A 35 -7.56 -5.26 -24.43
N PRO A 36 -6.48 -4.50 -24.72
CA PRO A 36 -5.68 -3.80 -23.70
C PRO A 36 -6.53 -2.99 -22.72
N ALA A 37 -7.62 -2.37 -23.20
CA ALA A 37 -8.53 -1.60 -22.35
C ALA A 37 -9.27 -2.50 -21.35
N LEU A 38 -9.71 -3.68 -21.78
CA LEU A 38 -10.36 -4.67 -20.90
C LEU A 38 -9.39 -5.15 -19.81
N ASN A 39 -8.11 -5.34 -20.12
CA ASN A 39 -7.10 -5.76 -19.14
C ASN A 39 -6.90 -4.71 -18.03
N VAL A 40 -6.86 -3.42 -18.40
CA VAL A 40 -6.79 -2.32 -17.45
C VAL A 40 -8.02 -2.29 -16.54
N VAL A 41 -9.22 -2.42 -17.11
CA VAL A 41 -10.48 -2.44 -16.33
C VAL A 41 -10.54 -3.64 -15.39
N ILE A 42 -10.14 -4.83 -15.85
CA ILE A 42 -10.10 -6.03 -15.01
C ILE A 42 -9.11 -5.86 -13.86
N ARG A 43 -7.88 -5.37 -14.14
CA ARG A 43 -6.88 -5.11 -13.11
C ARG A 43 -7.38 -4.09 -12.10
N PHE A 44 -7.93 -2.98 -12.57
CA PHE A 44 -8.54 -1.97 -11.70
C PHE A 44 -9.62 -2.59 -10.81
N GLY A 45 -10.56 -3.34 -11.39
CA GLY A 45 -11.65 -3.97 -10.65
C GLY A 45 -11.16 -4.98 -9.60
N VAL A 46 -10.18 -5.82 -9.95
CA VAL A 46 -9.55 -6.78 -9.03
C VAL A 46 -8.80 -6.05 -7.92
N GLY A 47 -7.99 -5.05 -8.27
CA GLY A 47 -7.25 -4.24 -7.31
C GLY A 47 -8.18 -3.54 -6.34
N PHE A 48 -9.24 -2.90 -6.85
CA PHE A 48 -10.27 -2.27 -6.03
C PHE A 48 -10.92 -3.27 -5.09
N ALA A 49 -11.37 -4.42 -5.60
CA ALA A 49 -12.02 -5.43 -4.77
C ALA A 49 -11.10 -5.91 -3.63
N ILE A 50 -9.85 -6.22 -3.92
CA ILE A 50 -8.88 -6.67 -2.91
C ILE A 50 -8.61 -5.54 -1.90
N LEU A 51 -8.22 -4.37 -2.37
CA LEU A 51 -7.79 -3.26 -1.51
C LEU A 51 -8.94 -2.69 -0.67
N ALA A 52 -10.14 -2.60 -1.23
CA ALA A 52 -11.33 -2.19 -0.49
C ALA A 52 -11.71 -3.20 0.58
N VAL A 53 -11.62 -4.51 0.30
CA VAL A 53 -11.87 -5.56 1.30
C VAL A 53 -10.82 -5.50 2.41
N LEU A 54 -9.53 -5.38 2.06
CA LEU A 54 -8.46 -5.29 3.06
C LEU A 54 -8.59 -4.03 3.92
N GLY A 55 -8.86 -2.87 3.31
CA GLY A 55 -9.06 -1.62 4.03
C GLY A 55 -10.30 -1.64 4.92
N ALA A 56 -11.43 -2.09 4.38
CA ALA A 56 -12.66 -2.21 5.15
C ALA A 56 -12.53 -3.21 6.30
N ALA A 57 -11.87 -4.35 6.06
CA ALA A 57 -11.60 -5.35 7.08
C ALA A 57 -10.68 -4.82 8.19
N ALA A 58 -9.62 -4.08 7.84
CA ALA A 58 -8.74 -3.46 8.83
C ALA A 58 -9.54 -2.52 9.76
N ALA A 59 -10.33 -1.62 9.17
CA ALA A 59 -11.16 -0.69 9.93
C ALA A 59 -12.30 -1.37 10.72
N ALA A 60 -12.86 -2.48 10.23
CA ALA A 60 -13.96 -3.18 10.88
C ALA A 60 -13.51 -4.14 11.99
N ILE A 61 -12.41 -4.87 11.79
CA ILE A 61 -11.92 -5.89 12.72
C ILE A 61 -11.11 -5.25 13.85
N GLY A 62 -10.30 -4.25 13.53
CA GLY A 62 -9.44 -3.56 14.48
C GLY A 62 -9.55 -2.04 14.35
N PRO A 63 -10.72 -1.42 14.65
CA PRO A 63 -10.93 0.01 14.47
C PRO A 63 -9.95 0.85 15.30
N THR A 64 -9.71 0.48 16.56
CA THR A 64 -8.76 1.18 17.45
C THR A 64 -7.33 1.02 16.97
N TYR A 65 -6.93 -0.20 16.59
CA TYR A 65 -5.61 -0.48 16.06
C TYR A 65 -5.34 0.28 14.77
N THR A 66 -6.28 0.22 13.82
CA THR A 66 -6.18 0.91 12.53
C THR A 66 -6.17 2.42 12.72
N THR A 67 -6.99 2.97 13.63
CA THR A 67 -6.98 4.42 13.93
C THR A 67 -5.62 4.86 14.47
N ASN A 68 -5.06 4.13 15.44
CA ASN A 68 -3.75 4.43 16.00
C ASN A 68 -2.65 4.32 14.94
N ALA A 69 -2.68 3.27 14.13
CA ALA A 69 -1.70 3.06 13.06
C ALA A 69 -1.77 4.16 12.00
N VAL A 70 -2.97 4.55 11.54
CA VAL A 70 -3.17 5.65 10.60
C VAL A 70 -2.67 6.98 11.18
N ARG A 71 -2.89 7.21 12.48
CA ARG A 71 -2.41 8.40 13.19
C ARG A 71 -0.89 8.41 13.30
N GLU A 72 -0.27 7.27 13.59
CA GLU A 72 1.19 7.15 13.60
C GLU A 72 1.80 7.46 12.23
N ILE A 73 1.18 7.00 11.14
CA ILE A 73 1.62 7.36 9.79
C ILE A 73 1.58 8.89 9.58
N GLN A 74 0.52 9.55 10.06
CA GLN A 74 0.36 11.00 9.93
C GLN A 74 1.37 11.78 10.81
N ASP A 75 1.62 11.31 12.03
CA ASP A 75 2.50 11.99 13.00
C ASP A 75 4.00 11.73 12.71
N ASN A 76 4.36 10.53 12.24
CA ASN A 76 5.75 10.14 11.98
C ASN A 76 5.90 9.29 10.70
N LEU A 77 5.60 9.90 9.55
CA LEU A 77 5.76 9.27 8.24
C LEU A 77 7.18 8.76 7.99
N GLY A 78 8.21 9.48 8.46
CA GLY A 78 9.61 9.10 8.29
C GLY A 78 9.95 7.80 9.02
N GLY A 79 9.46 7.63 10.25
CA GLY A 79 9.58 6.40 11.01
C GLY A 79 8.86 5.22 10.35
N ALA A 80 7.62 5.45 9.89
CA ALA A 80 6.85 4.44 9.16
C ALA A 80 7.57 3.97 7.89
N ILE A 81 8.13 4.88 7.09
CA ILE A 81 8.92 4.51 5.90
C ILE A 81 10.19 3.75 6.28
N GLY A 82 10.92 4.21 7.31
CA GLY A 82 12.16 3.57 7.76
C GLY A 82 11.93 2.13 8.20
N TRP A 83 10.91 1.89 9.02
CA TRP A 83 10.50 0.55 9.42
C TRP A 83 9.94 -0.26 8.25
N GLY A 84 9.24 0.39 7.31
CA GLY A 84 8.75 -0.24 6.09
C GLY A 84 9.89 -0.80 5.23
N ILE A 85 10.97 -0.05 5.06
CA ILE A 85 12.19 -0.50 4.37
C ILE A 85 12.85 -1.64 5.15
N LEU A 86 12.95 -1.50 6.47
CA LEU A 86 13.55 -2.51 7.31
C LEU A 86 12.80 -3.85 7.18
N VAL A 87 11.49 -3.84 7.41
CA VAL A 87 10.65 -5.05 7.45
C VAL A 87 10.32 -5.55 6.05
N GLY A 88 10.10 -4.66 5.09
CA GLY A 88 9.72 -5.01 3.72
C GLY A 88 10.89 -5.41 2.82
N ILE A 89 12.13 -5.02 3.16
CA ILE A 89 13.29 -5.26 2.30
C ILE A 89 14.43 -5.92 3.08
N LEU A 90 14.92 -5.27 4.14
CA LEU A 90 16.12 -5.76 4.86
C LEU A 90 15.87 -7.10 5.57
N VAL A 91 14.71 -7.28 6.21
CA VAL A 91 14.36 -8.54 6.90
C VAL A 91 14.22 -9.70 5.89
N PRO A 92 13.46 -9.61 4.79
CA PRO A 92 13.40 -10.67 3.79
C PRO A 92 14.78 -11.05 3.22
N ILE A 93 15.63 -10.06 2.92
CA ILE A 93 17.00 -10.32 2.47
C ILE A 93 17.78 -11.06 3.55
N GLY A 94 17.69 -10.61 4.80
CA GLY A 94 18.29 -11.27 5.95
C GLY A 94 17.82 -12.72 6.11
N LEU A 95 16.52 -12.99 5.96
CA LEU A 95 15.95 -14.33 6.02
C LEU A 95 16.41 -15.21 4.87
N VAL A 96 16.54 -14.68 3.65
CA VAL A 96 17.07 -15.44 2.52
C VAL A 96 18.54 -15.81 2.74
N ILE A 97 19.35 -14.88 3.26
CA ILE A 97 20.75 -15.15 3.62
C ILE A 97 20.83 -16.18 4.74
N LEU A 98 19.98 -16.05 5.76
CA LEU A 98 19.89 -16.99 6.88
C LEU A 98 19.51 -18.40 6.37
N ALA A 99 18.58 -18.48 5.41
CA ALA A 99 18.11 -19.73 4.81
C ALA A 99 19.20 -20.53 4.09
N LEU A 100 20.36 -19.93 3.79
CA LEU A 100 21.54 -20.65 3.29
C LEU A 100 22.10 -21.63 4.33
N THR A 101 21.77 -21.46 5.61
CA THR A 101 22.14 -22.37 6.69
C THR A 101 20.98 -23.33 7.00
N VAL A 102 21.29 -24.56 7.47
CA VAL A 102 20.26 -25.56 7.83
C VAL A 102 19.32 -25.04 8.93
N ILE A 103 19.89 -24.37 9.95
CA ILE A 103 19.11 -23.77 11.06
C ILE A 103 18.29 -22.59 10.54
N GLY A 104 18.90 -21.77 9.68
CA GLY A 104 18.22 -20.61 9.16
C GLY A 104 17.08 -20.98 8.22
N ALA A 105 17.18 -22.06 7.45
CA ALA A 105 16.06 -22.53 6.64
C ALA A 105 14.81 -22.83 7.50
N LEU A 106 14.99 -23.37 8.70
CA LEU A 106 13.90 -23.65 9.63
C LEU A 106 13.24 -22.38 10.17
N ILE A 107 14.01 -21.30 10.36
CA ILE A 107 13.53 -20.01 10.89
C ILE A 107 12.97 -19.11 9.78
N SER A 108 13.55 -19.17 8.58
CA SER A 108 13.18 -18.31 7.47
C SER A 108 11.80 -18.64 6.91
N ILE A 109 11.38 -19.91 6.93
CA ILE A 109 10.02 -20.30 6.50
C ILE A 109 8.94 -19.59 7.34
N PRO A 110 8.89 -19.76 8.68
CA PRO A 110 7.90 -19.07 9.50
C PRO A 110 8.10 -17.54 9.48
N GLY A 111 9.35 -17.06 9.41
CA GLY A 111 9.65 -15.63 9.31
C GLY A 111 9.05 -14.98 8.06
N LEU A 112 9.21 -15.61 6.89
CA LEU A 112 8.65 -15.11 5.62
C LEU A 112 7.12 -15.15 5.64
N LEU A 113 6.52 -16.17 6.26
CA LEU A 113 5.06 -16.24 6.43
C LEU A 113 4.55 -15.10 7.31
N LEU A 114 5.24 -14.81 8.42
CA LEU A 114 4.88 -13.70 9.30
C LEU A 114 4.94 -12.36 8.56
N ILE A 115 5.98 -12.12 7.77
CA ILE A 115 6.09 -10.92 6.92
C ILE A 115 4.94 -10.84 5.92
N GLY A 116 4.53 -11.97 5.34
CA GLY A 116 3.36 -12.04 4.47
C GLY A 116 2.08 -11.58 5.16
N VAL A 117 1.83 -12.04 6.39
CA VAL A 117 0.68 -11.61 7.20
C VAL A 117 0.75 -10.12 7.53
N LEU A 118 1.92 -9.63 7.96
CA LEU A 118 2.15 -8.20 8.22
C LEU A 118 1.93 -7.35 6.97
N GLY A 119 2.31 -7.85 5.80
CA GLY A 119 2.06 -7.20 4.52
C GLY A 119 0.57 -7.04 4.20
N ILE A 120 -0.24 -8.06 4.48
CA ILE A 120 -1.70 -8.00 4.29
C ILE A 120 -2.32 -6.95 5.21
N ILE A 121 -1.97 -6.98 6.51
CA ILE A 121 -2.48 -6.04 7.51
C ILE A 121 -2.03 -4.61 7.17
N GLY A 122 -0.75 -4.42 6.88
CA GLY A 122 -0.17 -3.14 6.48
C GLY A 122 -0.80 -2.58 5.21
N THR A 123 -1.14 -3.42 4.24
CA THR A 123 -1.87 -2.99 3.03
C THR A 123 -3.27 -2.49 3.36
N GLY A 124 -3.99 -3.16 4.27
CA GLY A 124 -5.30 -2.71 4.75
C GLY A 124 -5.21 -1.34 5.46
N ILE A 125 -4.26 -1.19 6.38
CA ILE A 125 -4.01 0.09 7.07
C ILE A 125 -3.64 1.20 6.08
N THR A 126 -2.83 0.88 5.08
CA THR A 126 -2.46 1.82 4.02
C THR A 126 -3.68 2.28 3.24
N ALA A 127 -4.59 1.37 2.87
CA ALA A 127 -5.84 1.73 2.22
C ALA A 127 -6.67 2.67 3.10
N VAL A 128 -6.83 2.37 4.38
CA VAL A 128 -7.57 3.25 5.31
C VAL A 128 -6.90 4.62 5.45
N TRP A 129 -5.57 4.67 5.56
CA TRP A 129 -4.82 5.94 5.63
C TRP A 129 -5.02 6.79 4.38
N VAL A 130 -4.93 6.20 3.18
CA VAL A 130 -5.16 6.91 1.92
C VAL A 130 -6.59 7.44 1.83
N GLY A 131 -7.58 6.64 2.22
CA GLY A 131 -8.98 7.07 2.21
C GLY A 131 -9.27 8.18 3.23
N ASN A 132 -8.78 8.03 4.45
CA ASN A 132 -8.93 9.03 5.52
C ASN A 132 -8.28 10.37 5.14
N SER A 133 -7.15 10.34 4.42
CA SER A 133 -6.48 11.55 3.93
C SER A 133 -7.33 12.36 2.93
N VAL A 134 -8.28 11.73 2.25
CA VAL A 134 -9.17 12.38 1.27
C VAL A 134 -10.54 12.72 1.86
N LEU A 135 -11.08 11.84 2.70
CA LEU A 135 -12.38 12.05 3.35
C LEU A 135 -12.30 13.02 4.53
N GLY A 136 -11.11 13.18 5.14
CA GLY A 136 -10.85 14.20 6.15
C GLY A 136 -11.60 13.99 7.46
N ASN A 137 -11.73 12.74 7.92
CA ASN A 137 -12.51 12.43 9.12
C ASN A 137 -11.76 12.74 10.43
N ASP A 138 -12.50 13.31 11.39
CA ASP A 138 -12.02 13.93 12.64
C ASP A 138 -11.61 12.93 13.74
N GLY A 139 -10.81 11.91 13.39
CA GLY A 139 -10.05 11.12 14.38
C GLY A 139 -10.51 9.69 14.64
N THR A 140 -11.51 9.17 13.93
CA THR A 140 -11.84 7.73 13.93
C THR A 140 -11.96 7.21 12.50
N VAL A 141 -11.29 6.09 12.22
CA VAL A 141 -11.32 5.47 10.89
C VAL A 141 -12.55 4.58 10.73
N SER A 142 -13.11 4.58 9.53
CA SER A 142 -14.29 3.81 9.15
C SER A 142 -13.99 2.83 8.01
N ALA A 143 -14.83 1.80 7.87
CA ALA A 143 -14.82 0.92 6.70
C ALA A 143 -14.94 1.71 5.38
N THR A 144 -15.65 2.85 5.40
CA THR A 144 -15.76 3.76 4.26
C THR A 144 -14.40 4.34 3.84
N ASP A 145 -13.51 4.64 4.80
CA ASP A 145 -12.15 5.11 4.51
C ASP A 145 -11.33 4.01 3.84
N GLY A 146 -11.48 2.77 4.31
CA GLY A 146 -10.87 1.60 3.67
C GLY A 146 -11.32 1.40 2.23
N VAL A 147 -12.62 1.55 1.95
CA VAL A 147 -13.17 1.43 0.58
C VAL A 147 -12.71 2.60 -0.30
N ALA A 148 -12.75 3.83 0.21
CA ALA A 148 -12.34 5.02 -0.53
C ALA A 148 -10.84 4.97 -0.88
N GLY A 149 -9.99 4.59 0.07
CA GLY A 149 -8.57 4.41 -0.21
C GLY A 149 -8.29 3.20 -1.09
N GLY A 150 -9.07 2.12 -0.97
CA GLY A 150 -9.03 1.00 -1.91
C GLY A 150 -9.34 1.41 -3.34
N LEU A 151 -10.31 2.31 -3.54
CA LEU A 151 -10.63 2.89 -4.86
C LEU A 151 -9.48 3.74 -5.40
N LEU A 152 -8.85 4.55 -4.56
CA LEU A 152 -7.72 5.39 -4.94
C LEU A 152 -6.48 4.55 -5.28
N LEU A 153 -6.19 3.51 -4.49
CA LEU A 153 -5.07 2.59 -4.71
C LEU A 153 -5.32 1.63 -5.89
N ALA A 154 -6.57 1.43 -6.31
CA ALA A 154 -6.87 0.66 -7.52
C ALA A 154 -6.37 1.35 -8.80
N VAL A 155 -6.27 2.68 -8.81
CA VAL A 155 -5.76 3.45 -9.96
C VAL A 155 -4.31 3.08 -10.28
N PRO A 156 -3.34 3.18 -9.36
CA PRO A 156 -2.00 2.69 -9.62
C PRO A 156 -2.00 1.16 -9.81
N PHE A 157 -2.87 0.38 -9.18
CA PHE A 157 -2.93 -1.07 -9.45
C PHE A 157 -3.19 -1.42 -10.92
N ALA A 158 -3.96 -0.59 -11.62
CA ALA A 158 -4.26 -0.78 -13.03
C ALA A 158 -3.05 -0.55 -13.95
N ILE A 159 -2.00 0.12 -13.46
CA ILE A 159 -0.79 0.49 -14.22
C ILE A 159 0.34 -0.49 -13.86
N PRO A 160 0.69 -1.46 -14.71
CA PRO A 160 1.58 -2.56 -14.33
C PRO A 160 2.94 -2.14 -13.74
N VAL A 161 3.72 -1.32 -14.44
CA VAL A 161 5.12 -1.04 -14.01
C VAL A 161 5.15 0.08 -12.97
N VAL A 162 4.70 1.27 -13.36
CA VAL A 162 4.74 2.47 -12.50
C VAL A 162 3.80 2.32 -11.31
N GLY A 163 2.62 1.77 -11.54
CA GLY A 163 1.63 1.63 -10.50
C GLY A 163 1.94 0.51 -9.50
N GLY A 164 2.53 -0.60 -9.94
CA GLY A 164 3.10 -1.60 -9.04
C GLY A 164 4.19 -1.04 -8.14
N PHE A 165 5.07 -0.20 -8.69
CA PHE A 165 6.10 0.49 -7.91
C PHE A 165 5.51 1.47 -6.88
N LEU A 166 4.59 2.34 -7.32
CA LEU A 166 3.91 3.29 -6.43
C LEU A 166 3.17 2.58 -5.31
N LEU A 167 2.46 1.50 -5.63
CA LEU A 167 1.78 0.68 -4.63
C LEU A 167 2.76 0.10 -3.62
N ASN A 168 3.88 -0.47 -4.07
CA ASN A 168 4.91 -0.98 -3.15
C ASN A 168 5.45 0.10 -2.22
N LEU A 169 5.67 1.33 -2.72
CA LEU A 169 6.12 2.44 -1.87
C LEU A 169 5.07 2.82 -0.83
N ILE A 170 3.80 2.88 -1.24
CA ILE A 170 2.70 3.29 -0.37
C ILE A 170 2.40 2.21 0.67
N THR A 171 2.38 0.92 0.29
CA THR A 171 2.15 -0.20 1.21
C THR A 171 3.32 -0.42 2.18
N LEU A 172 4.53 0.01 1.82
CA LEU A 172 5.68 0.03 2.72
C LEU A 172 5.39 0.83 3.98
N VAL A 173 4.64 1.94 3.86
CA VAL A 173 4.30 2.81 4.98
C VAL A 173 3.45 2.06 6.02
N GLY A 174 2.38 1.40 5.58
CA GLY A 174 1.55 0.61 6.48
C GLY A 174 2.28 -0.62 7.03
N LEU A 175 3.10 -1.29 6.22
CA LEU A 175 3.95 -2.39 6.69
C LEU A 175 4.92 -1.93 7.78
N GLY A 176 5.47 -0.73 7.66
CA GLY A 176 6.40 -0.18 8.63
C GLY A 176 5.78 0.07 9.99
N VAL A 177 4.56 0.62 10.03
CA VAL A 177 3.86 0.82 11.30
C VAL A 177 3.52 -0.51 11.97
N VAL A 178 2.97 -1.47 11.22
CA VAL A 178 2.65 -2.80 11.77
C VAL A 178 3.91 -3.53 12.22
N GLY A 179 4.98 -3.44 11.44
CA GLY A 179 6.26 -4.09 11.75
C GLY A 179 6.94 -3.49 12.99
N ARG A 180 6.84 -2.17 13.17
CA ARG A 180 7.34 -1.48 14.35
C ARG A 180 6.55 -1.84 15.61
N ASP A 181 5.22 -1.77 15.54
CA ASP A 181 4.33 -2.09 16.65
C ASP A 181 4.54 -3.54 17.12
N LEU A 182 4.69 -4.47 16.17
CA LEU A 182 5.08 -5.84 16.48
C LEU A 182 6.42 -5.86 17.23
N TYR A 183 7.47 -5.22 16.72
CA TYR A 183 8.77 -5.21 17.39
C TYR A 183 8.69 -4.64 18.83
N GLU A 184 7.98 -3.52 19.02
CA GLU A 184 7.80 -2.89 20.33
C GLU A 184 7.08 -3.85 21.30
N SER A 185 6.05 -4.57 20.84
CA SER A 185 5.32 -5.56 21.65
C SER A 185 6.15 -6.76 22.11
N TRP A 186 7.25 -7.08 21.41
CA TRP A 186 8.19 -8.15 21.79
C TRP A 186 9.36 -7.64 22.65
N SER A 187 9.63 -6.33 22.64
CA SER A 187 10.72 -5.74 23.43
C SER A 187 10.31 -5.31 24.84
N ASP A 188 9.00 -5.22 25.10
CA ASP A 188 8.39 -5.03 26.42
C ASP A 188 8.21 -6.36 27.16
#